data_AF-A0A524MXA3-F1
#
_entry.id   AF-A0A524MXA3-F1
#
_cell.length_a   1.000
_cell.length_b   1.000
_cell.length_c   1.000
_cell.angle_alpha   90.00
_cell.angle_beta   90.00
_cell.angle_gamma   90.00
#
_symmetry.space_group_name_H-M   'P 1'
#
loop_
_entity.id
_entity.type
_entity.pdbx_description
1 polymer ?
#
loop_
_entity_poly.entity_id
_entity_poly.type
_entity_poly.pdbx_seq_one_letter_code
_entity_poly.pdbx_strand_id
1 'polypeptide(L)'
;MSDWKGELSGFFEESKKNRVEEEQSEMAGFLSRAVIPALNDLRLELMKHGRSVVVRESSNSAVIVVSHNGEEEISYRIRSRTFPNTVLPFAEIRFRERRGLRLISVESMFRSGSHDYSLSDVSKEEIIEDFLENYTTRVRPEV
;
A
#
# COMPACT_ATOMS: atom_id res chain seq x y z
N MET A 1 49.47 -6.56 -4.86
CA MET A 1 48.29 -7.43 -5.05
C MET A 1 47.08 -6.52 -4.96
N SER A 2 46.36 -6.34 -6.06
CA SER A 2 45.18 -5.47 -6.11
C SER A 2 44.14 -5.96 -5.11
N ASP A 3 43.58 -5.06 -4.30
CA ASP A 3 42.55 -5.36 -3.33
C ASP A 3 41.18 -5.48 -4.02
N TRP A 4 41.07 -6.50 -4.87
CA TRP A 4 39.88 -6.79 -5.66
C TRP A 4 38.64 -7.06 -4.80
N LYS A 5 38.83 -7.43 -3.52
CA LYS A 5 37.73 -7.60 -2.56
C LYS A 5 37.13 -6.26 -2.16
N GLY A 6 37.96 -5.25 -1.89
CA GLY A 6 37.53 -3.90 -1.60
C GLY A 6 36.79 -3.25 -2.78
N GLU A 7 37.31 -3.40 -4.00
CA GLU A 7 36.65 -2.91 -5.22
C GLU A 7 35.28 -3.56 -5.44
N LEU A 8 35.18 -4.88 -5.22
CA LEU A 8 33.94 -5.63 -5.38
C LEU A 8 32.91 -5.27 -4.31
N SER A 9 33.33 -5.12 -3.05
CA SER A 9 32.46 -4.64 -1.96
C SER A 9 31.95 -3.23 -2.21
N GLY A 10 32.82 -2.31 -2.65
CA GLY A 10 32.44 -0.93 -3.00
C GLY A 10 31.41 -0.88 -4.13
N PHE A 11 31.59 -1.69 -5.19
CA PHE A 11 30.63 -1.79 -6.29
C PHE A 11 29.23 -2.24 -5.81
N PHE A 12 29.16 -3.24 -4.93
CA PHE A 12 27.88 -3.72 -4.40
C PHE A 12 27.23 -2.73 -3.43
N GLU A 13 28.00 -2.04 -2.60
CA GLU A 13 27.46 -1.03 -1.69
C GLU A 13 26.91 0.19 -2.44
N GLU A 14 27.63 0.68 -3.44
CA GLU A 14 27.22 1.82 -4.27
C GLU A 14 26.00 1.47 -5.14
N SER A 15 26.00 0.29 -5.77
CA SER A 15 24.86 -0.20 -6.55
C SER A 15 23.61 -0.40 -5.67
N LYS A 16 23.79 -0.91 -4.45
CA LYS A 16 22.69 -1.10 -3.50
C LYS A 16 22.13 0.24 -3.02
N LYS A 17 22.99 1.22 -2.76
CA LYS A 17 22.56 2.55 -2.31
C LYS A 17 21.74 3.26 -3.40
N ASN A 18 22.25 3.30 -4.63
CA ASN A 18 21.55 3.94 -5.76
C ASN A 18 20.17 3.30 -6.00
N ARG A 19 20.10 1.97 -5.96
CA ARG A 19 18.84 1.24 -6.13
C ARG A 19 17.80 1.56 -5.04
N VAL A 20 18.22 1.67 -3.78
CA VAL A 20 17.30 2.00 -2.68
C VAL A 20 16.79 3.44 -2.80
N GLU A 21 17.64 4.39 -3.23
CA GLU A 21 17.24 5.78 -3.45
C GLU A 21 16.25 5.91 -4.61
N GLU A 22 16.49 5.20 -5.72
CA GLU A 22 15.56 5.12 -6.86
C GLU A 22 14.20 4.53 -6.46
N GLU A 23 14.19 3.38 -5.78
CA GLU A 23 12.96 2.71 -5.32
C GLU A 23 12.14 3.61 -4.37
N GLN A 24 12.80 4.36 -3.48
CA GLN A 24 12.12 5.31 -2.59
C GLN A 24 11.53 6.49 -3.36
N SER A 25 12.24 7.01 -4.36
CA SER A 25 11.77 8.09 -5.20
C SER A 25 10.53 7.67 -6.03
N GLU A 26 10.59 6.48 -6.63
CA GLU A 26 9.46 5.91 -7.39
C GLU A 26 8.23 5.69 -6.50
N MET A 27 8.42 5.14 -5.29
CA MET A 27 7.33 4.94 -4.36
C MET A 27 6.74 6.27 -3.88
N ALA A 28 7.56 7.26 -3.54
CA ALA A 28 7.09 8.59 -3.16
C ALA A 28 6.29 9.25 -4.29
N GLY A 29 6.74 9.09 -5.54
CA GLY A 29 6.01 9.53 -6.74
C GLY A 29 4.66 8.83 -6.89
N PHE A 30 4.61 7.52 -6.71
CA PHE A 30 3.36 6.75 -6.75
C PHE A 30 2.39 7.16 -5.62
N LEU A 31 2.91 7.31 -4.40
CA LEU A 31 2.11 7.71 -3.24
C LEU A 31 1.46 9.07 -3.45
N SER A 32 2.23 10.06 -3.88
CA SER A 32 1.74 11.43 -4.12
C SER A 32 0.79 11.53 -5.31
N ARG A 33 1.05 10.78 -6.40
CA ARG A 33 0.26 10.83 -7.64
C ARG A 33 -1.07 10.11 -7.55
N ALA A 34 -1.11 8.91 -6.96
CA ALA A 34 -2.27 8.02 -7.04
C ALA A 34 -2.84 7.66 -5.66
N VAL A 35 -1.99 7.26 -4.72
CA VAL A 35 -2.45 6.71 -3.43
C VAL A 35 -3.06 7.76 -2.52
N ILE A 36 -2.34 8.85 -2.23
CA ILE A 36 -2.81 9.90 -1.32
C ILE A 36 -4.10 10.54 -1.85
N PRO A 37 -4.23 10.88 -3.15
CA PRO A 37 -5.50 11.33 -3.71
C PRO A 37 -6.63 10.31 -3.55
N ALA A 38 -6.38 9.01 -3.81
CA ALA A 38 -7.38 7.96 -3.63
C ALA A 38 -7.86 7.85 -2.17
N LEU A 39 -6.92 7.81 -1.22
CA LEU A 39 -7.22 7.69 0.20
C LEU A 39 -7.95 8.92 0.75
N ASN A 40 -7.64 10.12 0.25
CA ASN A 40 -8.33 11.35 0.64
C ASN A 40 -9.77 11.38 0.14
N ASP A 41 -10.02 10.95 -1.10
CA ASP A 41 -11.39 10.86 -1.64
C ASP A 41 -12.23 9.85 -0.85
N LEU A 42 -11.67 8.66 -0.59
CA LEU A 42 -12.30 7.65 0.25
C LEU A 42 -12.60 8.18 1.65
N ARG A 43 -11.65 8.90 2.26
CA ARG A 43 -11.84 9.53 3.57
C ARG A 43 -13.03 10.48 3.57
N LEU A 44 -13.11 11.39 2.60
CA LEU A 44 -14.20 12.36 2.53
C LEU A 44 -15.56 11.68 2.40
N GLU A 45 -15.65 10.62 1.58
CA GLU A 45 -16.91 9.91 1.38
C GLU A 45 -17.32 9.09 2.62
N LEU A 46 -16.38 8.34 3.21
CA LEU A 46 -16.63 7.56 4.43
C LEU A 46 -17.05 8.44 5.61
N MET A 47 -16.47 9.65 5.73
CA MET A 47 -16.86 10.61 6.76
C MET A 47 -18.30 11.10 6.60
N LYS A 48 -18.83 11.24 5.37
CA LYS A 48 -20.25 11.56 5.14
C LYS A 48 -21.18 10.47 5.64
N HIS A 49 -20.72 9.22 5.64
CA HIS A 49 -21.43 8.07 6.19
C HIS A 49 -21.19 7.85 7.69
N GLY A 50 -20.59 8.82 8.41
CA GLY A 50 -20.40 8.73 9.86
C GLY A 50 -19.22 7.85 10.30
N ARG A 51 -18.30 7.49 9.39
CA ARG A 51 -17.09 6.76 9.75
C ARG A 51 -15.98 7.74 10.14
N SER A 52 -15.24 7.38 11.18
CA SER A 52 -14.00 8.06 11.53
C SER A 52 -12.87 7.47 10.70
N VAL A 53 -12.19 8.32 9.92
CA VAL A 53 -11.13 7.88 9.02
C VAL A 53 -9.83 8.62 9.31
N VAL A 54 -8.75 7.85 9.46
CA VAL A 54 -7.39 8.36 9.65
C VAL A 54 -6.53 7.90 8.48
N VAL A 55 -5.98 8.84 7.73
CA VAL A 55 -4.97 8.56 6.70
C VAL A 55 -3.60 8.91 7.28
N ARG A 56 -2.64 7.99 7.17
CA ARG A 56 -1.24 8.22 7.54
C ARG A 56 -0.36 7.91 6.36
N GLU A 57 0.56 8.83 6.09
CA GLU A 57 1.57 8.67 5.05
C GLU A 57 2.95 8.50 5.67
N SER A 58 3.82 7.83 4.93
CA SER A 58 5.22 7.63 5.22
C SER A 58 5.96 7.57 3.87
N SER A 59 7.28 7.73 3.88
CA SER A 59 8.08 7.79 2.64
C SER A 59 7.92 6.58 1.71
N ASN A 60 7.53 5.42 2.25
CA ASN A 60 7.41 4.16 1.51
C ASN A 60 6.06 3.44 1.71
N SER A 61 5.06 4.10 2.29
CA SER A 61 3.73 3.51 2.46
C SER A 61 2.69 4.56 2.80
N ALA A 62 1.44 4.32 2.44
CA ALA A 62 0.30 5.04 3.00
C ALA A 62 -0.74 4.06 3.54
N VAL A 63 -1.44 4.45 4.59
CA VAL A 63 -2.48 3.65 5.23
C VAL A 63 -3.71 4.49 5.48
N ILE A 64 -4.88 3.91 5.22
CA ILE A 64 -6.18 4.41 5.64
C ILE A 64 -6.72 3.46 6.72
N VAL A 65 -7.10 4.00 7.86
CA VAL A 65 -7.74 3.28 8.95
C VAL A 65 -9.16 3.83 9.09
N VAL A 66 -10.14 2.94 8.97
CA VAL A 66 -11.56 3.26 9.05
C VAL A 66 -12.10 2.67 10.35
N SER A 67 -12.79 3.49 11.11
CA SER A 67 -13.38 3.12 12.39
C SER A 67 -14.82 3.61 12.48
N HIS A 68 -15.66 2.84 13.15
CA HIS A 68 -17.05 3.18 13.42
C HIS A 68 -17.34 2.90 14.89
N ASN A 69 -18.00 3.84 15.58
CA ASN A 69 -18.32 3.75 17.00
C ASN A 69 -17.13 3.39 17.93
N GLY A 70 -15.93 3.83 17.58
CA GLY A 70 -14.71 3.56 18.34
C GLY A 70 -14.05 2.21 18.08
N GLU A 71 -14.63 1.39 17.17
CA GLU A 71 -14.02 0.14 16.72
C GLU A 71 -13.40 0.29 15.33
N GLU A 72 -12.21 -0.29 15.13
CA GLU A 72 -11.57 -0.35 13.81
C GLU A 72 -12.27 -1.40 12.94
N GLU A 73 -12.83 -0.95 11.81
CA GLU A 73 -13.47 -1.83 10.82
C GLU A 73 -12.42 -2.44 9.89
N ILE A 74 -11.55 -1.57 9.35
CA ILE A 74 -10.50 -1.96 8.40
C ILE A 74 -9.28 -1.03 8.51
N SER A 75 -8.10 -1.60 8.33
CA SER A 75 -6.86 -0.88 8.05
C SER A 75 -6.34 -1.34 6.70
N TYR A 76 -6.28 -0.44 5.74
CA TYR A 76 -5.84 -0.71 4.38
C TYR A 76 -4.54 0.05 4.12
N ARG A 77 -3.44 -0.68 3.95
CA ARG A 77 -2.09 -0.12 3.80
C ARG A 77 -1.51 -0.49 2.44
N ILE A 78 -1.09 0.50 1.68
CA ILE A 78 -0.42 0.31 0.40
C ILE A 78 1.09 0.28 0.63
N ARG A 79 1.74 -0.74 0.09
CA ARG A 79 3.19 -0.95 0.11
C ARG A 79 3.66 -1.38 -1.27
N SER A 80 4.97 -1.39 -1.45
CA SER A 80 5.63 -1.94 -2.64
C SER A 80 6.47 -3.15 -2.27
N ARG A 81 6.60 -4.08 -3.20
CA ARG A 81 7.49 -5.24 -3.13
C ARG A 81 8.47 -5.21 -4.28
N THR A 82 9.75 -5.16 -3.94
CA THR A 82 10.84 -5.20 -4.92
C THR A 82 11.09 -6.64 -5.37
N PHE A 83 11.01 -6.86 -6.69
CA PHE A 83 11.46 -8.06 -7.37
C PHE A 83 12.73 -7.76 -8.16
N PRO A 84 13.48 -8.79 -8.64
CA PRO A 84 14.71 -8.56 -9.38
C PRO A 84 14.57 -7.60 -10.58
N ASN A 85 13.42 -7.63 -11.26
CA ASN A 85 13.18 -6.89 -12.51
C ASN A 85 12.05 -5.83 -12.41
N THR A 86 11.30 -5.74 -11.31
CA THR A 86 10.17 -4.81 -11.19
C THR A 86 9.83 -4.52 -9.73
N VAL A 87 9.12 -3.42 -9.48
CA VAL A 87 8.56 -3.06 -8.16
C VAL A 87 7.04 -3.08 -8.27
N LEU A 88 6.41 -3.97 -7.49
CA LEU A 88 4.96 -4.17 -7.54
C LEU A 88 4.27 -3.54 -6.34
N PRO A 89 3.22 -2.72 -6.56
CA PRO A 89 2.36 -2.25 -5.47
C PRO A 89 1.41 -3.36 -5.01
N PHE A 90 1.19 -3.44 -3.69
CA PHE A 90 0.19 -4.32 -3.10
C PHE A 90 -0.44 -3.66 -1.87
N ALA A 91 -1.64 -4.10 -1.52
CA ALA A 91 -2.37 -3.65 -0.34
C ALA A 91 -2.34 -4.69 0.76
N GLU A 92 -1.85 -4.34 1.94
CA GLU A 92 -1.97 -5.09 3.18
C GLU A 92 -3.25 -4.64 3.89
N ILE A 93 -4.19 -5.56 4.08
CA ILE A 93 -5.53 -5.29 4.56
C ILE A 93 -5.73 -6.03 5.87
N ARG A 94 -6.02 -5.29 6.93
CA ARG A 94 -6.32 -5.82 8.26
C ARG A 94 -7.76 -5.51 8.60
N PHE A 95 -8.50 -6.51 9.04
CA PHE A 95 -9.90 -6.35 9.41
C PHE A 95 -10.27 -7.35 10.51
N ARG A 96 -11.35 -7.08 11.23
CA ARG A 96 -11.86 -7.97 12.27
C ARG A 96 -12.69 -9.11 11.63
N GLU A 97 -12.46 -10.33 12.07
CA GLU A 97 -13.20 -11.49 11.58
C GLU A 97 -14.69 -11.40 11.93
N ARG A 98 -15.57 -11.75 10.98
CA ARG A 98 -17.04 -11.66 11.10
C ARG A 98 -17.67 -12.39 12.29
N ARG A 99 -16.95 -13.33 12.93
CA ARG A 99 -17.48 -14.19 14.01
C ARG A 99 -16.59 -14.21 15.26
N GLY A 100 -15.60 -13.33 15.36
CA GLY A 100 -14.65 -13.38 16.47
C GLY A 100 -13.88 -12.10 16.71
N LEU A 101 -13.07 -12.12 17.77
CA LEU A 101 -12.16 -11.04 18.13
C LEU A 101 -10.84 -11.08 17.34
N ARG A 102 -10.69 -12.02 16.39
CA ARG A 102 -9.46 -12.21 15.65
C ARG A 102 -9.30 -11.16 14.55
N LEU A 103 -8.11 -10.56 14.51
CA LEU A 103 -7.66 -9.73 13.41
C LEU A 103 -7.12 -10.64 12.31
N ILE A 104 -7.68 -10.49 11.11
CA ILE A 104 -7.20 -11.17 9.91
C ILE A 104 -6.40 -10.15 9.09
N SER A 105 -5.24 -10.58 8.61
CA SER A 105 -4.44 -9.83 7.65
C SER A 105 -4.45 -10.58 6.32
N VAL A 106 -4.71 -9.88 5.24
CA VAL A 106 -4.63 -10.40 3.86
C VAL A 106 -3.86 -9.41 2.99
N GLU A 107 -3.34 -9.90 1.88
CA GLU A 107 -2.73 -9.06 0.85
C GLU A 107 -3.63 -9.07 -0.39
N SER A 108 -3.82 -7.91 -1.01
CA SER A 108 -4.51 -7.75 -2.29
C SER A 108 -3.55 -7.14 -3.32
N MET A 109 -3.59 -7.66 -4.53
CA MET A 109 -2.89 -7.11 -5.69
C MET A 109 -3.88 -6.29 -6.50
N PHE A 110 -3.49 -5.11 -6.99
CA PHE A 110 -4.39 -4.19 -7.70
C PHE A 110 -4.84 -4.71 -9.07
N ARG A 111 -4.07 -5.62 -9.69
CA ARG A 111 -4.42 -6.24 -10.97
C ARG A 111 -4.29 -7.76 -10.89
N SER A 112 -5.29 -8.45 -11.41
CA SER A 112 -5.29 -9.91 -11.59
C SER A 112 -4.73 -10.26 -12.98
N GLY A 113 -3.68 -11.07 -13.05
CA GLY A 113 -3.05 -11.46 -14.32
C GLY A 113 -1.53 -11.43 -14.30
N SER A 114 -0.91 -10.96 -15.38
CA SER A 114 0.56 -10.87 -15.45
C SER A 114 1.07 -9.77 -14.51
N HIS A 115 2.21 -10.03 -13.89
CA HIS A 115 2.88 -9.09 -12.99
C HIS A 115 3.75 -8.09 -13.79
N ASP A 116 3.35 -7.81 -15.04
CA ASP A 116 4.07 -6.93 -15.98
C ASP A 116 3.67 -5.46 -15.81
N TYR A 117 3.23 -5.08 -14.61
CA TYR A 117 2.88 -3.71 -14.25
C TYR A 117 3.83 -3.22 -13.16
N SER A 118 3.97 -1.90 -13.06
CA SER A 118 4.82 -1.21 -12.10
C SER A 118 3.99 -0.26 -11.25
N LEU A 119 4.64 0.41 -10.28
CA LEU A 119 4.03 1.49 -9.49
C LEU A 119 3.41 2.60 -10.37
N SER A 120 3.96 2.85 -11.56
CA SER A 120 3.48 3.91 -12.45
C SER A 120 2.17 3.56 -13.18
N ASP A 121 1.89 2.26 -13.33
CA ASP A 121 0.75 1.76 -14.10
C ASP A 121 -0.55 1.72 -13.30
N VAL A 122 -0.47 1.73 -11.98
CA VAL A 122 -1.64 1.73 -11.09
C VAL A 122 -2.20 3.14 -10.97
N SER A 123 -3.47 3.27 -11.32
CA SER A 123 -4.23 4.51 -11.24
C SER A 123 -4.88 4.71 -9.87
N LYS A 124 -5.32 5.95 -9.63
CA LYS A 124 -6.11 6.31 -8.45
C LYS A 124 -7.41 5.51 -8.39
N GLU A 125 -8.07 5.35 -9.53
CA GLU A 125 -9.37 4.69 -9.67
C GLU A 125 -9.26 3.19 -9.31
N GLU A 126 -8.20 2.52 -9.74
CA GLU A 126 -7.95 1.11 -9.39
C GLU A 126 -7.71 0.92 -7.89
N ILE A 127 -7.05 1.88 -7.22
CA ILE A 127 -6.87 1.84 -5.76
C ILE A 127 -8.21 1.98 -5.04
N ILE A 128 -9.08 2.87 -5.54
CA ILE A 128 -10.43 3.05 -4.99
C ILE A 128 -11.26 1.78 -5.18
N GLU A 129 -11.21 1.16 -6.37
CA GLU A 129 -11.93 -0.06 -6.68
C GLU A 129 -11.48 -1.23 -5.80
N ASP A 130 -10.18 -1.47 -5.68
CA ASP A 130 -9.62 -2.52 -4.80
C ASP A 130 -10.00 -2.28 -3.32
N PHE A 131 -9.95 -1.03 -2.86
CA PHE A 131 -10.41 -0.68 -1.52
C PHE A 131 -11.90 -1.00 -1.33
N LEU A 132 -12.76 -0.61 -2.28
CA LEU A 132 -14.21 -0.82 -2.18
C LEU A 132 -14.57 -2.29 -2.21
N GLU A 133 -13.93 -3.09 -3.08
CA GLU A 133 -14.12 -4.55 -3.11
C GLU A 133 -13.80 -5.16 -1.75
N ASN A 134 -12.65 -4.79 -1.18
CA ASN A 134 -12.24 -5.30 0.12
C ASN A 134 -13.11 -4.78 1.27
N TYR A 135 -13.49 -3.51 1.26
CA TYR A 135 -14.34 -2.92 2.30
C TYR A 135 -15.73 -3.56 2.29
N THR A 136 -16.40 -3.63 1.15
CA THR A 136 -17.75 -4.20 1.03
C THR A 136 -17.78 -5.72 1.25
N THR A 137 -16.72 -6.42 0.86
CA THR A 137 -16.62 -7.88 1.08
C THR A 137 -16.32 -8.21 2.54
N ARG A 138 -15.57 -7.38 3.27
CA ARG A 138 -15.04 -7.74 4.60
C ARG A 138 -15.77 -7.05 5.75
N VAL A 139 -16.21 -5.81 5.56
CA VAL A 139 -16.92 -5.01 6.56
C VAL A 139 -18.42 -5.20 6.40
N ARG A 140 -19.13 -5.41 7.52
CA ARG A 140 -20.59 -5.34 7.55
C ARG A 140 -20.97 -3.99 8.15
N PRO A 141 -21.74 -3.14 7.44
CA PRO A 141 -22.30 -1.96 8.08
C PRO A 141 -23.28 -2.42 9.15
N GLU A 142 -22.98 -2.13 10.42
CA GLU A 142 -24.03 -2.08 11.44
C GLU A 142 -24.86 -0.84 11.14
N VAL A 143 -26.12 -1.06 10.72
CA VAL A 143 -27.13 -0.03 10.44
C VAL A 143 -27.80 0.38 11.74
#